data_AF-A0A7C3AEQ4-F1
#
_entry.id   AF-A0A7C3AEQ4-F1
#
_cell.length_a   1.000
_cell.length_b   1.000
_cell.length_c   1.000
_cell.angle_alpha   90.00
_cell.angle_beta   90.00
_cell.angle_gamma   90.00
#
_symmetry.space_group_name_H-M   'P 1'
#
loop_
_entity.id
_entity.type
_entity.pdbx_description
1 polymer ?
#
loop_
_entity_poly.entity_id
_entity_poly.type
_entity_poly.pdbx_seq_one_letter_code
_entity_poly.pdbx_strand_id
1 'polypeptide(L)'
;MCGEHAEEHQPAVHGVAACARRRVRSRVVITGWDASGSTCVYQIAKALGLEAVKSHSLPRARRRDFTIFCYRDPRDIIVSNARRVHREMWQSEGPEAALGRALDDFLHNDYVAALYRSAEMAKVFFMRYETYFSENRGVLIDMIADNFLLPLTRERRAQILADTSLESNIARSQKLSGFQTWCADSLIHGHHISNFGVSGAWKECFTPAIERRVKACLDGVIIDLGYERTPDWSAGRPGESAPC
;
A
#
# COMPACT_ATOMS: atom_id res chain seq x y z
N MET A 1 -49.38 -63.36 -33.16
CA MET A 1 -48.25 -62.52 -33.60
C MET A 1 -48.29 -61.25 -32.78
N CYS A 2 -47.51 -61.21 -31.70
CA CYS A 2 -47.34 -60.05 -30.83
C CYS A 2 -45.84 -59.81 -30.73
N GLY A 3 -45.42 -58.63 -31.14
CA GLY A 3 -44.03 -58.23 -31.34
C GLY A 3 -43.29 -57.90 -30.04
N GLU A 4 -41.98 -58.00 -30.18
CA GLU A 4 -40.92 -57.79 -29.19
C GLU A 4 -40.77 -56.33 -28.77
N HIS A 5 -40.40 -56.08 -27.51
CA HIS A 5 -39.51 -54.98 -27.13
C HIS A 5 -38.68 -55.41 -25.92
N ALA A 6 -37.37 -55.51 -26.12
CA ALA A 6 -36.37 -55.76 -25.10
C ALA A 6 -35.95 -54.42 -24.46
N GLU A 7 -36.00 -54.33 -23.13
CA GLU A 7 -35.40 -53.24 -22.36
C GLU A 7 -33.96 -53.60 -22.00
N GLU A 8 -33.02 -52.83 -22.54
CA GLU A 8 -31.59 -52.91 -22.28
C GLU A 8 -31.25 -51.95 -21.12
N HIS A 9 -30.90 -52.49 -19.95
CA HIS A 9 -30.46 -51.70 -18.80
C HIS A 9 -29.01 -51.25 -18.95
N GLN A 10 -28.79 -49.94 -19.09
CA GLN A 10 -27.49 -49.30 -18.92
C GLN A 10 -27.14 -49.15 -17.42
N PRO A 11 -25.91 -49.45 -16.97
CA PRO A 11 -25.51 -49.17 -15.60
C PRO A 11 -25.14 -47.69 -15.42
N ALA A 12 -25.73 -47.07 -14.38
CA ALA A 12 -25.47 -45.70 -13.98
C ALA A 12 -24.04 -45.53 -13.44
N VAL A 13 -23.29 -44.59 -14.03
CA VAL A 13 -22.00 -44.10 -13.52
C VAL A 13 -22.24 -42.76 -12.82
N HIS A 14 -22.47 -42.79 -11.51
CA HIS A 14 -22.53 -41.62 -10.64
C HIS A 14 -21.76 -41.98 -9.35
N GLY A 15 -20.85 -41.20 -8.79
CA GLY A 15 -20.33 -39.89 -9.12
C GLY A 15 -19.21 -39.63 -8.09
N VAL A 16 -18.10 -39.05 -8.55
CA VAL A 16 -16.98 -38.69 -7.67
C VAL A 16 -17.48 -37.64 -6.68
N ALA A 17 -17.39 -37.97 -5.38
CA ALA A 17 -17.80 -37.10 -4.30
C ALA A 17 -17.08 -35.74 -4.40
N ALA A 18 -17.87 -34.69 -4.62
CA ALA A 18 -17.41 -33.32 -4.51
C ALA A 18 -16.98 -33.07 -3.06
N CYS A 19 -15.68 -33.13 -2.80
CA CYS A 19 -15.09 -32.63 -1.57
C CYS A 19 -15.46 -31.14 -1.47
N ALA A 20 -16.41 -30.83 -0.59
CA ALA A 20 -16.87 -29.48 -0.32
C ALA A 20 -15.66 -28.64 0.09
N ARG A 21 -15.13 -27.83 -0.84
CA ARG A 21 -14.08 -26.85 -0.57
C ARG A 21 -14.63 -25.90 0.48
N ARG A 22 -14.27 -26.13 1.73
CA ARG A 22 -14.47 -25.19 2.83
C ARG A 22 -13.84 -23.88 2.35
N ARG A 23 -14.66 -22.87 2.00
CA ARG A 23 -14.15 -21.53 1.66
C ARG A 23 -13.38 -21.04 2.87
N VAL A 24 -12.06 -21.20 2.86
CA VAL A 24 -11.19 -20.52 3.82
C VAL A 24 -11.42 -19.05 3.55
N ARG A 25 -12.13 -18.38 4.45
CA ARG A 25 -12.30 -16.93 4.41
C ARG A 25 -10.90 -16.33 4.50
N SER A 26 -10.37 -15.92 3.36
CA SER A 26 -8.98 -15.51 3.18
C SER A 26 -8.96 -13.99 3.14
N ARG A 27 -9.07 -13.40 4.33
CA ARG A 27 -9.14 -11.95 4.52
C ARG A 27 -7.75 -11.38 4.77
N VAL A 28 -7.39 -10.37 3.98
CA VAL A 28 -6.22 -9.52 4.18
C VAL A 28 -6.69 -8.19 4.77
N VAL A 29 -6.07 -7.81 5.87
CA VAL A 29 -6.28 -6.51 6.51
C VAL A 29 -5.08 -5.64 6.20
N ILE A 30 -5.29 -4.50 5.57
CA ILE A 30 -4.25 -3.59 5.11
C ILE A 30 -4.41 -2.31 5.90
N THR A 31 -3.40 -1.99 6.68
CA THR A 31 -3.39 -0.78 7.51
C THR A 31 -2.05 -0.09 7.44
N GLY A 32 -1.90 1.01 8.16
CA GLY A 32 -0.69 1.80 8.21
C GLY A 32 -0.89 3.23 7.75
N TRP A 33 0.23 3.90 7.52
CA TRP A 33 0.24 5.36 7.33
C TRP A 33 -0.35 5.75 5.99
N ASP A 34 -0.84 6.98 5.88
CA ASP A 34 -1.22 7.53 4.57
C ASP A 34 -0.01 7.59 3.64
N ALA A 35 -0.28 7.54 2.33
CA ALA A 35 0.75 7.63 1.29
C ALA A 35 1.88 6.58 1.35
N SER A 36 1.65 5.45 2.04
CA SER A 36 2.61 4.35 2.25
C SER A 36 2.51 3.18 1.27
N GLY A 37 1.76 3.34 0.17
CA GLY A 37 1.57 2.29 -0.84
C GLY A 37 0.50 1.24 -0.51
N SER A 38 -0.27 1.42 0.56
CA SER A 38 -1.38 0.53 0.96
C SER A 38 -2.44 0.30 -0.13
N THR A 39 -2.65 1.27 -1.04
CA THR A 39 -3.53 1.09 -2.22
C THR A 39 -3.01 -0.01 -3.18
N CYS A 40 -1.70 -0.09 -3.40
CA CYS A 40 -1.11 -1.13 -4.25
C CYS A 40 -1.31 -2.52 -3.62
N VAL A 41 -1.05 -2.65 -2.31
CA VAL A 41 -1.29 -3.90 -1.57
C VAL A 41 -2.74 -4.35 -1.66
N TYR A 42 -3.68 -3.40 -1.55
CA TYR A 42 -5.11 -3.68 -1.69
C TYR A 42 -5.43 -4.23 -3.07
N GLN A 43 -4.92 -3.61 -4.13
CA GLN A 43 -5.14 -4.07 -5.50
C GLN A 43 -4.53 -5.45 -5.74
N ILE A 44 -3.34 -5.73 -5.21
CA ILE A 44 -2.71 -7.06 -5.28
C ILE A 44 -3.59 -8.11 -4.61
N ALA A 45 -4.05 -7.86 -3.38
CA ALA A 45 -4.91 -8.79 -2.65
C ALA A 45 -6.22 -9.05 -3.41
N LYS A 46 -6.84 -8.00 -3.95
CA LYS A 46 -8.05 -8.12 -4.79
C LYS A 46 -7.78 -8.92 -6.07
N ALA A 47 -6.65 -8.71 -6.73
CA ALA A 47 -6.28 -9.44 -7.94
C ALA A 47 -5.98 -10.92 -7.67
N LEU A 48 -5.53 -11.26 -6.46
CA LEU A 48 -5.40 -12.65 -5.99
C LEU A 48 -6.76 -13.28 -5.60
N GLY A 49 -7.87 -12.55 -5.69
CA GLY A 49 -9.21 -13.04 -5.35
C GLY A 49 -9.50 -13.06 -3.84
N LEU A 50 -8.70 -12.34 -3.04
CA LEU A 50 -8.84 -12.28 -1.58
C LEU A 50 -9.88 -11.23 -1.16
N GLU A 51 -10.46 -11.43 0.03
CA GLU A 51 -11.21 -10.37 0.70
C GLU A 51 -10.19 -9.37 1.27
N ALA A 52 -10.22 -8.12 0.81
CA ALA A 52 -9.28 -7.09 1.24
C ALA A 52 -10.01 -5.97 1.98
N VAL A 53 -9.52 -5.61 3.16
CA VAL A 53 -10.03 -4.48 3.94
C VAL A 53 -8.88 -3.50 4.19
N LYS A 54 -9.04 -2.26 3.74
CA LYS A 54 -8.06 -1.18 3.95
C LYS A 54 -8.56 -0.22 5.03
N SER A 55 -7.71 0.13 5.99
CA SER A 55 -8.02 1.15 7.01
C SER A 55 -6.76 1.83 7.52
N HIS A 56 -6.79 3.15 7.69
CA HIS A 56 -5.69 3.91 8.29
C HIS A 56 -5.77 3.99 9.82
N SER A 57 -6.86 3.48 10.42
CA SER A 57 -6.95 3.20 11.85
C SER A 57 -6.52 1.77 12.13
N LEU A 58 -5.96 1.52 13.33
CA LEU A 58 -5.70 0.16 13.80
C LEU A 58 -7.01 -0.63 13.80
N PRO A 59 -7.13 -1.66 12.96
CA PRO A 59 -8.31 -2.50 12.97
C PRO A 59 -8.32 -3.32 14.26
N ARG A 60 -9.52 -3.63 14.77
CA ARG A 60 -9.69 -4.77 15.68
C ARG A 60 -9.41 -6.05 14.88
N ALA A 61 -8.14 -6.33 14.63
CA ALA A 61 -7.73 -7.49 13.84
C ALA A 61 -8.21 -8.74 14.57
N ARG A 62 -8.88 -9.63 13.85
CA ARG A 62 -9.26 -10.91 14.41
C ARG A 62 -7.99 -11.76 14.45
N ARG A 63 -7.89 -12.66 15.43
CA ARG A 63 -6.77 -13.62 15.59
C ARG A 63 -6.38 -14.42 14.33
N ARG A 64 -7.23 -14.44 13.29
CA ARG A 64 -7.04 -15.19 12.05
C ARG A 64 -6.77 -14.31 10.82
N ASP A 65 -6.84 -12.99 10.94
CA ASP A 65 -6.62 -12.09 9.82
C ASP A 65 -5.11 -12.03 9.50
N PHE A 66 -4.74 -12.04 8.22
CA PHE A 66 -3.38 -11.69 7.81
C PHE A 66 -3.31 -10.17 7.66
N THR A 67 -2.53 -9.52 8.53
CA THR A 67 -2.48 -8.06 8.59
C THR A 67 -1.17 -7.56 7.98
N ILE A 68 -1.25 -6.62 7.03
CA ILE A 68 -0.10 -5.91 6.47
C ILE A 68 -0.15 -4.46 6.96
N PHE A 69 0.87 -4.03 7.69
CA PHE A 69 1.06 -2.64 8.10
C PHE A 69 2.03 -1.95 7.15
N CYS A 70 1.53 -1.01 6.35
CA CYS A 70 2.31 -0.25 5.38
C CYS A 70 2.88 1.01 6.03
N TYR A 71 4.19 1.20 5.95
CA TYR A 71 4.86 2.41 6.37
C TYR A 71 5.84 2.88 5.30
N ARG A 72 6.23 4.15 5.39
CA ARG A 72 7.07 4.85 4.41
C ARG A 72 7.86 5.92 5.14
N ASP A 73 8.95 6.41 4.52
CA ASP A 73 9.68 7.56 5.04
C ASP A 73 8.70 8.70 5.38
N PRO A 74 8.61 9.13 6.65
CA PRO A 74 7.72 10.22 7.05
C PRO A 74 7.90 11.48 6.19
N ARG A 75 9.14 11.74 5.76
CA ARG A 75 9.48 12.91 4.95
C ARG A 75 8.82 12.85 3.57
N ASP A 76 8.80 11.68 2.94
CA ASP A 76 8.11 11.49 1.66
C ASP A 76 6.58 11.47 1.81
N ILE A 77 6.04 11.01 2.94
CA ILE A 77 4.61 11.11 3.23
C ILE A 77 4.18 12.58 3.29
N ILE A 78 4.95 13.43 3.98
CA ILE A 78 4.70 14.88 4.08
C ILE A 78 4.67 15.50 2.68
N VAL A 79 5.68 15.23 1.84
CA VAL A 79 5.71 15.71 0.45
C VAL A 79 4.51 15.21 -0.36
N SER A 80 4.19 13.91 -0.22
CA SER A 80 3.09 13.30 -0.95
C SER A 80 1.75 13.95 -0.60
N ASN A 81 1.49 14.15 0.70
CA ASN A 81 0.26 14.76 1.18
C ASN A 81 0.20 16.26 0.83
N ALA A 82 1.30 17.00 0.93
CA ALA A 82 1.37 18.40 0.52
C ALA A 82 0.95 18.59 -0.94
N ARG A 83 1.41 17.71 -1.85
CA ARG A 83 1.10 17.81 -3.30
C ARG A 83 -0.25 17.21 -3.70
N ARG A 84 -0.83 16.34 -2.88
CA ARG A 84 -2.06 15.58 -3.18
C ARG A 84 -3.28 16.09 -2.41
N VAL A 85 -3.17 16.11 -1.09
CA VAL A 85 -4.25 16.50 -0.17
C VAL A 85 -4.32 18.02 -0.09
N HIS A 86 -3.17 18.67 0.06
CA HIS A 86 -3.06 20.13 0.16
C HIS A 86 -2.69 20.80 -1.16
N ARG A 87 -3.11 20.20 -2.28
CA ARG A 87 -2.77 20.68 -3.63
C ARG A 87 -3.20 22.13 -3.87
N GLU A 88 -4.38 22.51 -3.40
CA GLU A 88 -4.90 23.87 -3.56
C GLU A 88 -4.01 24.87 -2.82
N MET A 89 -3.68 24.60 -1.56
CA MET A 89 -2.72 25.39 -0.77
C MET A 89 -1.34 25.44 -1.41
N TRP A 90 -0.86 24.33 -1.97
CA TRP A 90 0.41 24.30 -2.72
C TRP A 90 0.38 25.28 -3.90
N GLN A 91 -0.76 25.41 -4.58
CA GLN A 91 -0.95 26.30 -5.73
C GLN A 91 -1.20 27.76 -5.33
N SER A 92 -1.92 28.02 -4.23
CA SER A 92 -2.34 29.37 -3.83
C SER A 92 -1.39 30.06 -2.86
N GLU A 93 -0.84 29.32 -1.89
CA GLU A 93 0.00 29.84 -0.80
C GLU A 93 1.47 29.41 -0.94
N GLY A 94 1.72 28.36 -1.71
CA GLY A 94 3.05 27.88 -2.08
C GLY A 94 3.50 26.61 -1.34
N PRO A 95 4.65 26.04 -1.75
CA PRO A 95 5.14 24.75 -1.24
C PRO A 95 5.36 24.70 0.26
N GLU A 96 5.93 25.74 0.86
CA GLU A 96 6.27 25.75 2.29
C GLU A 96 5.02 25.70 3.18
N ALA A 97 3.96 26.44 2.82
CA ALA A 97 2.69 26.40 3.55
C ALA A 97 2.05 25.00 3.49
N ALA A 98 1.98 24.41 2.29
CA ALA A 98 1.43 23.07 2.10
C ALA A 98 2.24 21.97 2.80
N LEU A 99 3.58 22.07 2.79
CA LEU A 99 4.47 21.15 3.51
C LEU A 99 4.32 21.30 5.03
N GLY A 100 4.23 22.53 5.53
CA GLY A 100 3.98 22.82 6.94
C GLY A 100 2.66 22.19 7.40
N ARG A 101 1.58 22.39 6.64
CA ARG A 101 0.29 21.78 6.94
C ARG A 101 0.32 20.26 6.87
N ALA A 102 1.00 19.68 5.89
CA ALA A 102 1.15 18.22 5.78
C ALA A 102 1.95 17.62 6.94
N LEU A 103 2.98 18.33 7.44
CA LEU A 103 3.70 17.94 8.65
C LEU A 103 2.79 18.00 9.87
N ASP A 104 2.03 19.09 10.04
CA ASP A 104 1.11 19.22 11.16
C ASP A 104 0.08 18.09 11.14
N ASP A 105 -0.54 17.78 9.99
CA ASP A 105 -1.44 16.64 9.85
C ASP A 105 -0.74 15.31 10.18
N PHE A 106 0.52 15.10 9.77
CA PHE A 106 1.26 13.90 10.11
C PHE A 106 1.45 13.74 11.62
N LEU A 107 1.78 14.83 12.33
CA LEU A 107 1.99 14.85 13.78
C LEU A 107 0.68 14.68 14.58
N HIS A 108 -0.42 15.20 14.06
CA HIS A 108 -1.75 15.00 14.66
C HIS A 108 -2.29 13.58 14.42
N ASN A 109 -1.86 12.93 13.35
CA ASN A 109 -2.18 11.53 13.12
C ASN A 109 -1.39 10.65 14.09
N ASP A 110 -2.06 9.66 14.65
CA ASP A 110 -1.49 8.74 15.62
C ASP A 110 -0.60 7.66 14.96
N TYR A 111 0.15 8.03 13.91
CA TYR A 111 0.90 7.13 13.06
C TYR A 111 2.01 6.39 13.81
N VAL A 112 2.80 7.14 14.57
CA VAL A 112 3.93 6.58 15.33
C VAL A 112 3.42 5.59 16.36
N ALA A 113 2.42 5.96 17.16
CA ALA A 113 1.87 5.03 18.14
C ALA A 113 1.11 3.87 17.46
N ALA A 114 0.47 4.09 16.30
CA ALA A 114 -0.15 3.01 15.54
C ALA A 114 0.87 1.97 15.06
N LEU A 115 2.08 2.39 14.69
CA LEU A 115 3.16 1.46 14.35
C LEU A 115 3.52 0.59 15.56
N TYR A 116 3.82 1.20 16.71
CA TYR A 116 4.22 0.47 17.92
C TYR A 116 3.12 -0.46 18.43
N ARG A 117 1.86 0.00 18.48
CA ARG A 117 0.71 -0.84 18.84
C ARG A 117 0.50 -1.99 17.86
N SER A 118 0.80 -1.78 16.57
CA SER A 118 0.77 -2.88 15.59
C SER A 118 1.84 -3.92 15.86
N ALA A 119 2.99 -3.52 16.41
CA ALA A 119 4.10 -4.44 16.68
C ALA A 119 3.76 -5.42 17.81
N GLU A 120 2.83 -5.04 18.68
CA GLU A 120 2.29 -5.90 19.74
C GLU A 120 1.23 -6.89 19.23
N MET A 121 0.72 -6.70 18.01
CA MET A 121 -0.31 -7.57 17.44
C MET A 121 0.28 -8.88 16.92
N ALA A 122 -0.39 -9.99 17.22
CA ALA A 122 -0.03 -11.27 16.61
C ALA A 122 -0.29 -11.24 15.09
N LYS A 123 0.71 -11.65 14.30
CA LYS A 123 0.62 -11.83 12.83
C LYS A 123 0.43 -10.55 12.02
N VAL A 124 1.24 -9.53 12.31
CA VAL A 124 1.39 -8.35 11.46
C VAL A 124 2.66 -8.46 10.64
N PHE A 125 2.53 -8.25 9.33
CA PHE A 125 3.64 -8.08 8.41
C PHE A 125 3.89 -6.59 8.18
N PHE A 126 5.07 -6.10 8.58
CA PHE A 126 5.46 -4.71 8.38
C PHE A 126 6.07 -4.52 7.00
N MET A 127 5.38 -3.77 6.15
CA MET A 127 5.80 -3.49 4.78
C MET A 127 6.35 -2.07 4.67
N ARG A 128 7.67 -1.99 4.44
CA ARG A 128 8.34 -0.74 4.07
C ARG A 128 8.07 -0.42 2.60
N TYR A 129 7.57 0.76 2.31
CA TYR A 129 7.27 1.21 0.95
C TYR A 129 8.48 1.11 0.02
N GLU A 130 9.63 1.60 0.47
CA GLU A 130 10.86 1.67 -0.34
C GLU A 130 11.33 0.28 -0.77
N THR A 131 11.21 -0.71 0.12
CA THR A 131 11.61 -2.09 -0.17
C THR A 131 10.67 -2.77 -1.15
N TYR A 132 9.36 -2.65 -0.92
CA TYR A 132 8.40 -3.48 -1.66
C TYR A 132 7.87 -2.83 -2.91
N PHE A 133 7.67 -1.52 -2.93
CA PHE A 133 7.08 -0.86 -4.09
C PHE A 133 8.11 -0.60 -5.19
N SER A 134 9.36 -0.25 -4.82
CA SER A 134 10.40 0.06 -5.79
C SER A 134 11.13 -1.17 -6.31
N GLU A 135 11.34 -2.20 -5.47
CA GLU A 135 12.27 -3.29 -5.81
C GLU A 135 11.60 -4.68 -5.78
N ASN A 136 10.68 -4.92 -4.84
CA ASN A 136 10.26 -6.28 -4.48
C ASN A 136 8.76 -6.57 -4.65
N ARG A 137 8.06 -5.88 -5.57
CA ARG A 137 6.61 -6.07 -5.77
C ARG A 137 6.24 -7.51 -6.12
N GLY A 138 7.08 -8.18 -6.91
CA GLY A 138 6.87 -9.59 -7.24
C GLY A 138 6.90 -10.49 -6.00
N VAL A 139 7.88 -10.27 -5.12
CA VAL A 139 8.02 -11.01 -3.86
C VAL A 139 6.81 -10.76 -2.95
N LEU A 140 6.27 -9.54 -2.92
CA LEU A 140 5.04 -9.24 -2.17
C LEU A 140 3.85 -10.07 -2.67
N ILE A 141 3.68 -10.20 -3.98
CA ILE A 141 2.60 -11.00 -4.58
C ILE A 141 2.77 -12.47 -4.18
N ASP A 142 3.98 -13.00 -4.32
CA ASP A 142 4.31 -14.39 -3.98
C ASP A 142 4.04 -14.67 -2.50
N MET A 143 4.52 -13.80 -1.61
CA MET A 143 4.30 -13.90 -0.15
C MET A 143 2.81 -13.90 0.22
N ILE A 144 2.00 -13.02 -0.39
CA ILE A 144 0.56 -13.00 -0.12
C ILE A 144 -0.08 -14.29 -0.64
N ALA A 145 0.25 -14.73 -1.85
CA ALA A 145 -0.28 -15.97 -2.42
C ALA A 145 0.06 -17.19 -1.55
N ASP A 146 1.32 -17.33 -1.14
CA ASP A 146 1.82 -18.42 -0.30
C ASP A 146 1.14 -18.45 1.06
N ASN A 147 0.93 -17.29 1.70
CA ASN A 147 0.24 -17.22 2.99
C ASN A 147 -1.20 -17.77 2.93
N PHE A 148 -1.83 -17.73 1.76
CA PHE A 148 -3.18 -18.28 1.54
C PHE A 148 -3.18 -19.57 0.71
N LEU A 149 -2.00 -20.14 0.44
CA LEU A 149 -1.83 -21.34 -0.38
C LEU A 149 -2.54 -21.24 -1.74
N LEU A 150 -2.48 -20.04 -2.33
CA LEU A 150 -3.10 -19.78 -3.62
C LEU A 150 -2.15 -20.23 -4.74
N PRO A 151 -2.64 -20.99 -5.74
CA PRO A 151 -1.84 -21.31 -6.91
C PRO A 151 -1.58 -20.02 -7.71
N LEU A 152 -0.30 -19.69 -7.91
CA LEU A 152 0.12 -18.51 -8.66
C LEU A 152 1.03 -18.91 -9.82
N THR A 153 0.49 -18.87 -11.04
CA THR A 153 1.30 -19.09 -12.24
C THR A 153 2.14 -17.86 -12.57
N ARG A 154 3.20 -18.05 -13.36
CA ARG A 154 4.06 -16.96 -13.83
C ARG A 154 3.28 -15.91 -14.62
N GLU A 155 2.34 -16.35 -15.46
CA GLU A 155 1.49 -15.49 -16.29
C GLU A 155 0.56 -14.67 -15.41
N ARG A 156 -0.07 -15.31 -14.40
CA ARG A 156 -0.95 -14.59 -13.48
C ARG A 156 -0.18 -13.56 -12.66
N ARG A 157 1.01 -13.91 -12.18
CA ARG A 157 1.91 -12.99 -11.47
C ARG A 157 2.31 -11.80 -12.33
N ALA A 158 2.69 -12.04 -13.59
CA ALA A 158 3.03 -10.98 -14.54
C ALA A 158 1.84 -10.05 -14.82
N GLN A 159 0.63 -10.61 -14.97
CA GLN A 159 -0.58 -9.82 -15.15
C GLN A 159 -0.87 -8.94 -13.93
N ILE A 160 -0.78 -9.47 -12.70
CA ILE A 160 -0.98 -8.69 -11.48
C ILE A 160 0.06 -7.56 -11.41
N LEU A 161 1.33 -7.83 -11.72
CA LEU A 161 2.36 -6.79 -11.77
C LEU A 161 2.04 -5.69 -12.79
N ALA A 162 1.56 -6.03 -13.98
CA ALA A 162 1.16 -5.05 -14.97
C ALA A 162 -0.03 -4.22 -14.47
N ASP A 163 -1.07 -4.88 -13.98
CA ASP A 163 -2.32 -4.24 -13.56
C ASP A 163 -2.16 -3.34 -12.34
N THR A 164 -1.29 -3.69 -11.39
CA THR A 164 -1.07 -2.89 -10.16
C THR A 164 0.16 -2.00 -10.26
N SER A 165 0.69 -1.80 -11.47
CA SER A 165 1.83 -0.93 -11.74
C SER A 165 1.54 0.53 -11.42
N LEU A 166 2.60 1.30 -11.20
CA LEU A 166 2.50 2.74 -11.01
C LEU A 166 1.88 3.38 -12.25
N GLU A 167 2.35 3.00 -13.43
CA GLU A 167 1.91 3.48 -14.74
C GLU A 167 0.41 3.24 -14.93
N SER A 168 -0.05 2.03 -14.62
CA SER A 168 -1.48 1.69 -14.69
C SER A 168 -2.31 2.50 -13.69
N ASN A 169 -1.80 2.72 -12.48
CA ASN A 169 -2.49 3.54 -11.49
C ASN A 169 -2.48 5.04 -11.83
N ILE A 170 -1.44 5.54 -12.49
CA ILE A 170 -1.40 6.91 -13.04
C ILE A 170 -2.48 7.04 -14.12
N ALA A 171 -2.55 6.09 -15.06
CA ALA A 171 -3.55 6.08 -16.11
C ALA A 171 -4.99 6.01 -15.56
N ARG A 172 -5.22 5.28 -14.45
CA ARG A 172 -6.52 5.29 -13.73
C ARG A 172 -6.80 6.65 -13.09
N SER A 173 -5.81 7.23 -12.42
CA SER A 173 -5.96 8.50 -11.71
C SER A 173 -6.26 9.68 -12.66
N GLN A 174 -5.67 9.69 -13.85
CA GLN A 174 -5.89 10.72 -14.88
C GLN A 174 -7.31 10.75 -15.44
N LYS A 175 -8.08 9.67 -15.28
CA LYS A 175 -9.49 9.61 -15.72
C LYS A 175 -10.46 10.25 -14.73
N LEU A 176 -9.98 10.71 -13.58
CA LEU A 176 -10.78 11.24 -12.49
C LEU A 176 -10.51 12.74 -12.32
N SER A 177 -11.57 13.52 -12.07
CA SER A 177 -11.53 14.99 -12.08
C SER A 177 -10.74 15.64 -10.94
N GLY A 178 -10.49 14.91 -9.85
CA GLY A 178 -9.78 15.46 -8.69
C GLY A 178 -9.69 14.47 -7.53
N PHE A 179 -9.04 14.86 -6.43
CA PHE A 179 -8.76 13.95 -5.31
C PHE A 179 -10.02 13.47 -4.57
N GLN A 180 -11.11 14.22 -4.62
CA GLN A 180 -12.39 13.80 -4.02
C GLN A 180 -13.13 12.76 -4.86
N THR A 181 -12.75 12.58 -6.13
CA THR A 181 -13.35 11.61 -7.05
C THR A 181 -12.51 10.34 -7.06
N TRP A 182 -13.13 9.17 -6.84
CA TRP A 182 -12.39 7.90 -6.73
C TRP A 182 -13.12 6.70 -7.32
N CYS A 183 -12.35 5.69 -7.71
CA CYS A 183 -12.83 4.42 -8.24
C CYS A 183 -12.95 3.39 -7.10
N ALA A 184 -14.18 2.96 -6.79
CA ALA A 184 -14.50 2.02 -5.71
C ALA A 184 -13.67 0.72 -5.76
N ASP A 185 -13.46 0.18 -6.96
CA ASP A 185 -12.79 -1.11 -7.13
C ASP A 185 -11.28 -1.03 -6.92
N SER A 186 -10.66 0.08 -7.30
CA SER A 186 -9.20 0.24 -7.27
C SER A 186 -8.69 1.07 -6.10
N LEU A 187 -9.58 1.77 -5.40
CA LEU A 187 -9.29 2.82 -4.41
C LEU A 187 -8.42 3.97 -4.94
N ILE A 188 -8.34 4.14 -6.27
CA ILE A 188 -7.58 5.24 -6.88
C ILE A 188 -8.47 6.48 -6.98
N HIS A 189 -7.91 7.61 -6.58
CA HIS A 189 -8.53 8.93 -6.65
C HIS A 189 -7.98 9.73 -7.85
N GLY A 190 -8.57 10.86 -8.21
CA GLY A 190 -7.91 11.83 -9.08
C GLY A 190 -6.68 12.42 -8.39
N HIS A 191 -5.60 12.66 -9.13
CA HIS A 191 -4.31 13.13 -8.57
C HIS A 191 -3.77 12.27 -7.41
N HIS A 192 -4.13 10.99 -7.34
CA HIS A 192 -3.79 10.10 -6.22
C HIS A 192 -2.29 9.82 -6.13
N ILE A 193 -1.57 9.91 -7.26
CA ILE A 193 -0.14 9.67 -7.32
C ILE A 193 0.57 11.01 -7.42
N SER A 194 1.18 11.41 -6.31
CA SER A 194 2.11 12.53 -6.25
C SER A 194 3.52 12.07 -6.61
N ASN A 195 4.27 12.90 -7.35
CA ASN A 195 5.70 12.71 -7.61
C ASN A 195 6.09 11.32 -8.13
N PHE A 196 5.24 10.71 -8.98
CA PHE A 196 5.47 9.40 -9.58
C PHE A 196 5.85 8.30 -8.57
N GLY A 197 5.36 8.37 -7.33
CA GLY A 197 5.66 7.35 -6.31
C GLY A 197 7.14 7.23 -5.91
N VAL A 198 7.98 8.20 -6.28
CA VAL A 198 9.43 8.17 -6.02
C VAL A 198 9.72 8.35 -4.53
N SER A 199 10.72 7.62 -4.03
CA SER A 199 11.28 7.76 -2.68
C SER A 199 12.42 8.77 -2.66
N GLY A 200 12.56 9.54 -1.58
CA GLY A 200 13.56 10.60 -1.43
C GLY A 200 13.16 11.93 -2.05
N ALA A 201 11.89 12.12 -2.41
CA ALA A 201 11.37 13.36 -2.99
C ALA A 201 11.56 14.56 -2.07
N TRP A 202 11.58 14.31 -0.76
CA TRP A 202 11.83 15.33 0.26
C TRP A 202 13.15 16.07 0.09
N LYS A 203 14.18 15.45 -0.48
CA LYS A 203 15.51 16.05 -0.68
C LYS A 203 15.46 17.30 -1.56
N GLU A 204 14.52 17.33 -2.50
CA GLU A 204 14.32 18.44 -3.43
C GLU A 204 13.19 19.38 -2.99
N CYS A 205 12.27 18.91 -2.14
CA CYS A 205 11.08 19.66 -1.76
C CYS A 205 11.21 20.43 -0.45
N PHE A 206 12.01 19.95 0.51
CA PHE A 206 12.09 20.58 1.81
C PHE A 206 12.94 21.85 1.76
N THR A 207 12.32 22.96 2.15
CA THR A 207 13.03 24.20 2.47
C THR A 207 13.80 24.04 3.78
N PRO A 208 14.80 24.89 4.07
CA PRO A 208 15.51 24.85 5.35
C PRO A 208 14.59 25.01 6.57
N ALA A 209 13.50 25.77 6.42
CA ALA A 209 12.52 25.96 7.50
C ALA A 209 11.74 24.66 7.79
N ILE A 210 11.25 23.99 6.75
CA ILE A 210 10.55 22.71 6.89
C ILE A 210 11.48 21.63 7.43
N GLU A 211 12.71 21.56 6.92
CA GLU A 211 13.68 20.58 7.41
C GLU A 211 13.93 20.73 8.91
N ARG A 212 14.19 21.94 9.40
CA ARG A 212 14.39 22.19 10.84
C ARG A 212 13.19 21.74 11.67
N ARG A 213 11.97 22.01 11.22
CA ARG A 213 10.74 21.56 11.90
C ARG A 213 10.63 20.04 11.91
N VAL A 214 10.90 19.39 10.77
CA VAL A 214 10.87 17.92 10.67
C VAL A 214 11.91 17.31 11.59
N LYS A 215 13.14 17.81 11.61
CA LYS A 215 14.19 17.32 12.52
C LYS A 215 13.76 17.41 13.98
N ALA A 216 13.26 18.59 14.39
CA ALA A 216 12.81 18.82 15.75
C ALA A 216 11.70 17.87 16.22
N CYS A 217 10.87 17.38 15.30
CA CYS A 217 9.71 16.54 15.65
C CYS A 217 9.88 15.05 15.33
N LEU A 218 10.69 14.68 14.34
CA LEU A 218 10.67 13.34 13.74
C LEU A 218 12.04 12.67 13.64
N ASP A 219 13.15 13.29 14.06
CA ASP A 219 14.49 12.66 13.94
C ASP A 219 14.56 11.29 14.61
N GLY A 220 14.06 11.17 15.84
CA GLY A 220 14.01 9.89 16.54
C GLY A 220 13.26 8.83 15.76
N VAL A 221 12.09 9.17 15.22
CA VAL A 221 11.25 8.25 14.43
C VAL A 221 11.96 7.83 13.13
N ILE A 222 12.60 8.77 12.44
CA ILE A 222 13.32 8.50 11.18
C ILE A 222 14.49 7.53 11.43
N ILE A 223 15.21 7.72 12.54
CA ILE A 223 16.34 6.87 12.94
C ILE A 223 15.85 5.49 13.39
N ASP A 224 14.83 5.43 14.24
CA ASP A 224 14.26 4.17 14.77
C ASP A 224 13.77 3.24 13.64
N LEU A 225 13.24 3.83 12.57
CA LEU A 225 12.78 3.11 11.37
C LEU A 225 13.93 2.72 10.42
N GLY A 226 15.16 3.16 10.70
CA GLY A 226 16.32 2.91 9.85
C GLY A 226 16.24 3.61 8.49
N TYR A 227 15.64 4.80 8.42
CA TYR A 227 15.79 5.68 7.26
C TYR A 227 17.12 6.43 7.30
N GLU A 228 17.60 6.76 8.50
CA GLU A 228 18.88 7.44 8.73
C GLU A 228 19.60 6.84 9.93
N ARG A 229 20.92 7.02 9.99
CA ARG A 229 21.73 6.54 11.12
C ARG A 229 21.88 7.58 12.22
N THR A 230 21.86 8.86 11.85
CA THR A 230 22.10 9.99 12.74
C THR A 230 21.18 11.15 12.37
N PRO A 231 20.99 12.15 13.25
CA PRO A 231 20.21 13.35 12.95
C PRO A 231 20.80 14.24 11.84
N ASP A 232 22.03 13.98 11.37
CA ASP A 232 22.72 14.81 10.39
C ASP A 232 22.47 14.37 8.92
N TRP A 233 21.24 13.97 8.63
CA TRP A 233 20.86 13.39 7.33
C TRP A 233 20.64 14.40 6.21
N SER A 234 20.87 15.69 6.46
CA SER A 234 20.79 16.75 5.44
C SER A 234 22.14 17.15 4.87
N ALA A 235 23.24 16.80 5.53
CA ALA A 235 24.59 16.98 5.01
C ALA A 235 24.80 16.04 3.79
N GLY A 236 24.76 16.59 2.58
CA GLY A 236 24.97 15.84 1.34
C GLY A 236 23.96 16.08 0.23
N ARG A 237 23.12 17.12 0.31
CA ARG A 237 22.35 17.57 -0.85
C ARG A 237 23.29 18.08 -1.96
N PRO A 238 23.01 17.83 -3.25
CA PRO A 238 23.76 18.44 -4.34
C PRO A 238 23.68 19.97 -4.22
N GLY A 239 24.82 20.61 -3.91
CA GLY A 239 24.92 22.08 -3.80
C GLY A 239 25.35 22.60 -2.44
N GLU A 240 25.36 21.79 -1.38
CA GLU A 240 25.96 22.17 -0.10
C GLU A 240 27.38 21.59 -0.04
N SER A 241 28.37 22.40 -0.42
CA SER A 241 29.76 22.12 -0.10
C SER A 241 29.90 22.02 1.41
N ALA A 242 30.48 20.92 1.91
CA ALA A 242 30.89 20.81 3.29
C ALA A 242 31.67 22.07 3.69
N PRO A 243 31.44 22.65 4.88
CA PRO A 243 32.27 23.73 5.35
C PRO A 243 33.72 23.22 5.41
N CYS A 244 34.60 23.89 4.65
CA CYS A 244 36.04 23.69 4.70
C CYS A 244 36.59 23.91 6.11
#